data_AF-A0A948QVH8-F1
#
_entry.id   AF-A0A948QVH8-F1
#
_cell.length_a   1.000
_cell.length_b   1.000
_cell.length_c   1.000
_cell.angle_alpha   90.00
_cell.angle_beta   90.00
_cell.angle_gamma   90.00
#
_symmetry.space_group_name_H-M   'P 1'
#
loop_
_entity.id
_entity.type
_entity.pdbx_description
1 polymer ?
#
loop_
_entity_poly.entity_id
_entity_poly.type
_entity_poly.pdbx_seq_one_letter_code
_entity_poly.pdbx_strand_id
1 'polypeptide(L)'
;MTKRYIFYDKHAKTKRRLFILSLVMTFVSVGAGLGILKLSNMKTINQGLDTIYEDRVLPLQQLKQISDMYGIHIVDTAHKVLNGNTSWSAGRKNVVETTRKIPQMWAEYLKTHLVDEEKRVIEELNSLFADADTSSKQLTTILHNEDRKALAEFVQKELYRNIDPVTNKLGALFQMQIRVAKEVRDSEKLRYKFSLTLGTASIVLSIILCTIIVLQRKRWRTLMDSL
;
A
#
# COMPACT_ATOMS: atom_id res chain seq x y z
N MET A 1 19.16 -76.51 -3.80
CA MET A 1 17.82 -75.89 -3.90
C MET A 1 17.90 -74.39 -3.55
N THR A 2 18.64 -73.56 -4.32
CA THR A 2 19.15 -72.31 -3.70
C THR A 2 19.44 -71.10 -4.61
N LYS A 3 19.32 -71.15 -5.94
CA LYS A 3 19.55 -69.95 -6.80
C LYS A 3 18.28 -69.18 -7.18
N ARG A 4 17.14 -69.86 -7.32
CA ARG A 4 15.90 -69.26 -7.83
C ARG A 4 15.20 -68.34 -6.79
N TYR A 5 15.26 -68.69 -5.50
CA TYR A 5 14.72 -67.88 -4.40
C TYR A 5 15.54 -66.60 -4.10
N ILE A 6 16.88 -66.67 -4.25
CA ILE A 6 17.76 -65.50 -4.04
C ILE A 6 17.52 -64.42 -5.10
N PHE A 7 17.26 -64.82 -6.35
CA PHE A 7 16.98 -63.89 -7.44
C PHE A 7 15.63 -63.17 -7.24
N TYR A 8 14.59 -63.88 -6.78
CA TYR A 8 13.27 -63.32 -6.51
C TYR A 8 13.29 -62.29 -5.36
N ASP A 9 14.00 -62.57 -4.26
CA ASP A 9 14.19 -61.63 -3.14
C ASP A 9 14.96 -60.37 -3.54
N LYS A 10 15.95 -60.49 -4.43
CA LYS A 10 16.73 -59.35 -4.92
C LYS A 10 15.87 -58.38 -5.75
N HIS A 11 15.01 -58.88 -6.63
CA HIS A 11 14.07 -58.02 -7.39
C HIS A 11 12.99 -57.41 -6.50
N ALA A 12 12.48 -58.14 -5.51
CA ALA A 12 11.50 -57.62 -4.55
C ALA A 12 12.09 -56.49 -3.68
N LYS A 13 13.33 -56.64 -3.18
CA LYS A 13 14.05 -55.58 -2.45
C LYS A 13 14.34 -54.35 -3.31
N THR A 14 14.73 -54.54 -4.57
CA THR A 14 14.98 -53.42 -5.50
C THR A 14 13.71 -52.66 -5.87
N LYS A 15 12.61 -53.37 -6.19
CA LYS A 15 11.29 -52.75 -6.41
C LYS A 15 10.81 -51.99 -5.17
N ARG A 16 11.01 -52.54 -3.96
CA ARG A 16 10.70 -51.86 -2.69
C ARG A 16 11.49 -50.58 -2.49
N ARG A 17 12.80 -50.59 -2.79
CA ARG A 17 13.67 -49.41 -2.68
C ARG A 17 13.28 -48.32 -3.67
N LEU A 18 13.09 -48.67 -4.94
CA LEU A 18 12.66 -47.72 -5.99
C LEU A 18 11.31 -47.08 -5.66
N PHE A 19 10.38 -47.86 -5.12
CA PHE A 19 9.06 -47.35 -4.70
C PHE A 19 9.12 -46.39 -3.50
N ILE A 20 9.93 -46.70 -2.48
CA ILE A 20 10.16 -45.78 -1.35
C ILE A 20 10.81 -44.49 -1.85
N LEU A 21 11.75 -44.60 -2.78
CA LEU A 21 12.42 -43.44 -3.37
C LEU A 21 11.45 -42.55 -4.15
N SER A 22 10.53 -43.14 -4.91
CA SER A 22 9.45 -42.42 -5.60
C SER A 22 8.52 -41.72 -4.61
N LEU A 23 8.13 -42.37 -3.51
CA LEU A 23 7.26 -41.77 -2.49
C LEU A 23 7.94 -40.59 -1.77
N VAL A 24 9.22 -40.74 -1.43
CA VAL A 24 10.02 -39.66 -0.84
C VAL A 24 10.18 -38.51 -1.83
N MET A 25 10.43 -38.80 -3.12
CA MET A 25 10.59 -37.76 -4.13
C MET A 25 9.29 -36.97 -4.32
N THR A 26 8.14 -37.64 -4.42
CA THR A 26 6.82 -36.94 -4.53
C THR A 26 6.54 -36.10 -3.29
N PHE A 27 6.81 -36.61 -2.09
CA PHE A 27 6.62 -35.84 -0.85
C PHE A 27 7.52 -34.61 -0.79
N VAL A 28 8.80 -34.74 -1.17
CA VAL A 28 9.75 -33.62 -1.22
C VAL A 28 9.37 -32.62 -2.32
N SER A 29 8.94 -33.06 -3.50
CA SER A 29 8.52 -32.17 -4.59
C SER A 29 7.29 -31.34 -4.22
N VAL A 30 6.29 -31.94 -3.57
CA VAL A 30 5.12 -31.19 -3.10
C VAL A 30 5.49 -30.25 -1.94
N GLY A 31 6.31 -30.71 -0.99
CA GLY A 31 6.81 -29.88 0.10
C GLY A 31 7.63 -28.68 -0.39
N ALA A 32 8.49 -28.88 -1.40
CA ALA A 32 9.30 -27.84 -2.02
C ALA A 32 8.42 -26.85 -2.80
N GLY A 33 7.44 -27.32 -3.58
CA GLY A 33 6.48 -26.45 -4.29
C GLY A 33 5.69 -25.57 -3.34
N LEU A 34 5.23 -26.13 -2.20
CA LEU A 34 4.57 -25.38 -1.14
C LEU A 34 5.50 -24.37 -0.46
N GLY A 35 6.75 -24.75 -0.20
CA GLY A 35 7.78 -23.85 0.33
C GLY A 35 8.00 -22.64 -0.58
N ILE A 36 8.12 -22.87 -1.89
CA ILE A 36 8.28 -21.82 -2.91
C ILE A 36 7.06 -20.89 -2.94
N LEU A 37 5.84 -21.44 -2.96
CA LEU A 37 4.60 -20.64 -2.92
C LEU A 37 4.49 -19.80 -1.64
N LYS A 38 4.88 -20.34 -0.49
CA LYS A 38 4.82 -19.62 0.78
C LYS A 38 5.85 -18.48 0.83
N LEU A 39 7.07 -18.73 0.35
CA LEU A 39 8.12 -17.72 0.24
C LEU A 39 7.75 -16.61 -0.77
N SER A 40 7.16 -16.97 -1.90
CA SER A 40 6.69 -15.96 -2.89
C SER A 40 5.58 -15.08 -2.33
N ASN A 41 4.66 -15.63 -1.53
CA ASN A 41 3.63 -14.84 -0.85
C ASN A 41 4.20 -13.88 0.18
N MET A 42 5.20 -14.27 0.98
CA MET A 42 5.85 -13.35 1.92
C MET A 42 6.54 -12.20 1.18
N LYS A 43 7.19 -12.48 0.05
CA LYS A 43 7.79 -11.43 -0.78
C LYS A 43 6.73 -10.45 -1.28
N THR A 44 5.57 -10.90 -1.72
CA THR A 44 4.53 -9.96 -2.18
C THR A 44 3.82 -9.23 -1.06
N ILE A 45 3.65 -9.83 0.13
CA ILE A 45 3.12 -9.12 1.30
C ILE A 45 4.02 -7.94 1.66
N ASN A 46 5.35 -8.14 1.65
CA ASN A 46 6.28 -7.04 1.89
C ASN A 46 6.13 -5.94 0.82
N GLN A 47 6.03 -6.30 -0.46
CA GLN A 47 5.79 -5.33 -1.54
C GLN A 47 4.47 -4.58 -1.36
N GLY A 48 3.39 -5.25 -0.94
CA GLY A 48 2.11 -4.60 -0.67
C GLY A 48 2.16 -3.63 0.52
N LEU A 49 2.97 -3.94 1.54
CA LEU A 49 3.22 -3.03 2.66
C LEU A 49 4.05 -1.82 2.22
N ASP A 50 5.10 -2.03 1.42
CA ASP A 50 5.92 -0.97 0.87
C ASP A 50 5.06 -0.03 0.00
N THR A 51 4.22 -0.57 -0.89
CA THR A 51 3.27 0.23 -1.69
C THR A 51 2.27 1.01 -0.82
N ILE A 52 1.71 0.41 0.23
CA ILE A 52 0.80 1.15 1.12
C ILE A 52 1.56 2.28 1.83
N TYR A 53 2.79 2.04 2.26
CA TYR A 53 3.57 3.05 2.98
C TYR A 53 4.08 4.16 2.04
N GLU A 54 4.89 3.79 1.05
CA GLU A 54 5.57 4.71 0.13
C GLU A 54 4.59 5.40 -0.82
N ASP A 55 3.64 4.66 -1.40
CA ASP A 55 2.75 5.21 -2.44
C ASP A 55 1.45 5.81 -1.87
N ARG A 56 1.13 5.59 -0.59
CA ARG A 56 -0.14 6.08 0.00
C ARG A 56 0.04 6.83 1.31
N VAL A 57 0.74 6.29 2.31
CA VAL A 57 0.90 6.96 3.61
C VAL A 57 1.76 8.23 3.49
N LEU A 58 2.89 8.17 2.79
CA LEU A 58 3.74 9.36 2.58
C LEU A 58 3.00 10.46 1.78
N PRO A 59 2.31 10.16 0.66
CA PRO A 59 1.46 11.14 -0.01
C PRO A 59 0.35 11.72 0.87
N LEU A 60 -0.32 10.92 1.71
CA LEU A 60 -1.33 11.42 2.65
C LEU A 60 -0.74 12.44 3.63
N GLN A 61 0.47 12.20 4.13
CA GLN A 61 1.18 13.16 4.98
C GLN A 61 1.47 14.46 4.22
N GLN A 62 1.97 14.37 2.98
CA GLN A 62 2.25 15.55 2.16
C GLN A 62 0.99 16.38 1.90
N LEU A 63 -0.10 15.73 1.49
CA LEU A 63 -1.39 16.40 1.26
C LEU A 63 -1.93 17.07 2.53
N LYS A 64 -1.80 16.41 3.68
CA LYS A 64 -2.19 17.00 4.98
C LYS A 64 -1.36 18.24 5.29
N GLN A 65 -0.05 18.19 5.09
CA GLN A 65 0.83 19.33 5.35
C GLN A 65 0.50 20.51 4.44
N ILE A 66 0.22 20.29 3.15
CA ILE A 66 -0.22 21.35 2.23
C ILE A 66 -1.58 21.91 2.67
N SER A 67 -2.52 21.07 3.09
CA SER A 67 -3.81 21.52 3.62
C SER A 67 -3.65 22.38 4.88
N ASP A 68 -2.74 22.02 5.79
CA ASP A 68 -2.45 22.80 6.98
C ASP A 68 -1.77 24.13 6.66
N MET A 69 -0.93 24.18 5.63
CA MET A 69 -0.33 25.42 5.15
C MET A 69 -1.40 26.44 4.74
N TYR A 70 -2.46 25.99 4.06
CA TYR A 70 -3.58 26.85 3.72
C TYR A 70 -4.47 27.18 4.93
N GLY A 71 -4.95 26.16 5.65
CA GLY A 71 -5.96 26.34 6.71
C GLY A 71 -5.42 26.89 8.03
N ILE A 72 -4.18 26.56 8.39
CA ILE A 72 -3.56 26.99 9.66
C ILE A 72 -2.54 28.11 9.38
N HIS A 73 -1.61 27.90 8.46
CA HIS A 73 -0.54 28.88 8.32
C HIS A 73 -0.97 30.16 7.59
N ILE A 74 -1.88 30.11 6.62
CA ILE A 74 -2.39 31.31 5.93
C ILE A 74 -3.62 31.88 6.65
N VAL A 75 -4.69 31.08 6.76
CA VAL A 75 -5.98 31.56 7.29
C VAL A 75 -5.88 31.97 8.77
N ASP A 76 -5.38 31.08 9.65
CA ASP A 76 -5.29 31.39 11.08
C ASP A 76 -4.26 32.51 11.36
N THR A 77 -3.21 32.68 10.55
CA THR A 77 -2.32 33.85 10.66
C THR A 77 -3.02 35.16 10.37
N ALA A 78 -3.83 35.22 9.29
CA ALA A 78 -4.56 36.43 8.95
C ALA A 78 -5.49 36.85 10.11
N HIS A 79 -6.20 35.89 10.71
CA HIS A 79 -7.03 36.13 11.89
C HIS A 79 -6.22 36.52 13.13
N LYS A 80 -5.10 35.83 13.42
CA LYS A 80 -4.26 36.14 14.58
C LYS A 80 -3.67 37.54 14.51
N VAL A 81 -3.23 37.99 13.35
CA VAL A 81 -2.76 39.37 13.17
C VAL A 81 -3.91 40.36 13.33
N LEU A 82 -5.06 40.10 12.69
CA LEU A 82 -6.24 40.97 12.78
C LEU A 82 -6.74 41.14 14.22
N ASN A 83 -6.70 40.07 15.00
CA ASN A 83 -7.10 40.02 16.40
C ASN A 83 -6.03 40.54 17.37
N GLY A 84 -4.79 40.75 16.92
CA GLY A 84 -3.67 41.17 17.76
C GLY A 84 -3.03 40.04 18.58
N ASN A 85 -3.37 38.78 18.29
CA ASN A 85 -2.79 37.59 18.93
C ASN A 85 -1.35 37.30 18.42
N THR A 86 -0.93 37.94 17.33
CA THR A 86 0.40 37.83 16.74
C THR A 86 0.77 39.15 16.10
N SER A 87 2.06 39.51 16.12
CA SER A 87 2.54 40.75 15.52
C SER A 87 2.49 40.69 14.00
N TRP A 88 2.34 41.85 13.36
CA TRP A 88 2.40 41.99 11.90
C TRP A 88 3.68 41.38 11.30
N SER A 89 4.83 41.64 11.92
CA SER A 89 6.11 41.09 11.49
C SER A 89 6.15 39.55 11.51
N ALA A 90 5.65 38.93 12.59
CA ALA A 90 5.56 37.49 12.68
C ALA A 90 4.57 36.89 11.67
N GLY A 91 3.42 37.55 11.48
CA GLY A 91 2.43 37.14 10.48
C GLY A 91 2.99 37.19 9.05
N ARG A 92 3.66 38.28 8.68
CA ARG A 92 4.36 38.40 7.38
C ARG A 92 5.34 37.27 7.16
N LYS A 93 6.20 37.01 8.14
CA LYS A 93 7.21 35.95 8.06
C LYS A 93 6.55 34.59 7.83
N ASN A 94 5.51 34.26 8.60
CA ASN A 94 4.83 32.97 8.47
C ASN A 94 4.15 32.81 7.10
N VAL A 95 3.46 33.85 6.60
CA VAL A 95 2.82 33.79 5.26
C VAL A 95 3.89 33.61 4.18
N VAL A 96 4.93 34.44 4.17
CA VAL A 96 6.02 34.36 3.17
C VAL A 96 6.71 32.99 3.17
N GLU A 97 7.02 32.45 4.35
CA GLU A 97 7.64 31.13 4.47
C GLU A 97 6.71 30.02 3.97
N THR A 98 5.42 30.13 4.28
CA THR A 98 4.39 29.18 3.86
C THR A 98 4.22 29.17 2.35
N THR A 99 4.02 30.33 1.74
CA THR A 99 3.81 30.44 0.27
C THR A 99 5.04 29.97 -0.50
N ARG A 100 6.25 30.05 0.08
CA ARG A 100 7.46 29.48 -0.52
C ARG A 100 7.53 27.95 -0.44
N LYS A 101 6.99 27.35 0.62
CA LYS A 101 7.07 25.89 0.87
C LYS A 101 6.01 25.11 0.09
N ILE A 102 4.80 25.65 -0.08
CA ILE A 102 3.69 24.96 -0.75
C ILE A 102 4.11 24.38 -2.12
N PRO A 103 4.71 25.15 -3.05
CA PRO A 103 5.09 24.63 -4.37
C PRO A 103 6.14 23.51 -4.30
N GLN A 104 7.05 23.56 -3.32
CA GLN A 104 8.08 22.54 -3.13
C GLN A 104 7.43 21.22 -2.68
N MET A 105 6.53 21.28 -1.71
CA MET A 105 5.83 20.10 -1.21
C MET A 105 4.88 19.51 -2.26
N TRP A 106 4.21 20.37 -3.02
CA TRP A 106 3.38 19.94 -4.14
C TRP A 106 4.21 19.23 -5.22
N ALA A 107 5.37 19.78 -5.58
CA ALA A 107 6.27 19.14 -6.53
C ALA A 107 6.78 17.77 -6.05
N GLU A 108 7.06 17.61 -4.75
CA GLU A 108 7.42 16.29 -4.19
C GLU A 108 6.25 15.30 -4.24
N TYR A 109 5.02 15.75 -3.93
CA TYR A 109 3.83 14.91 -4.08
C TYR A 109 3.64 14.43 -5.52
N LEU A 110 3.87 15.29 -6.52
CA LEU A 110 3.72 14.94 -7.94
C LEU A 110 4.74 13.92 -8.44
N LYS A 111 5.84 13.69 -7.72
CA LYS A 111 6.84 12.65 -8.06
C LYS A 111 6.44 11.26 -7.57
N THR A 112 5.38 11.16 -6.77
CA THR A 112 4.90 9.88 -6.21
C THR A 112 4.13 9.09 -7.26
N HIS A 113 3.69 7.88 -6.92
CA HIS A 113 2.89 7.06 -7.82
C HIS A 113 1.44 7.54 -7.91
N LEU A 114 1.14 8.29 -8.98
CA LEU A 114 -0.18 8.83 -9.28
C LEU A 114 -1.03 7.87 -10.12
N VAL A 115 -2.27 7.60 -9.67
CA VAL A 115 -3.27 6.89 -10.48
C VAL A 115 -3.97 7.84 -11.46
N ASP A 116 -4.64 7.30 -12.47
CA ASP A 116 -5.22 8.10 -13.55
C ASP A 116 -6.33 9.05 -13.08
N GLU A 117 -7.10 8.65 -12.07
CA GLU A 117 -8.10 9.50 -11.44
C GLU A 117 -7.49 10.73 -10.74
N GLU A 118 -6.27 10.60 -10.21
CA GLU A 118 -5.57 11.71 -9.53
C GLU A 118 -5.18 12.81 -10.50
N LYS A 119 -4.77 12.44 -11.72
CA LYS A 119 -4.30 13.41 -12.73
C LYS A 119 -5.33 14.49 -13.02
N ARG A 120 -6.62 14.12 -13.09
CA ARG A 120 -7.72 15.08 -13.30
C ARG A 120 -7.88 16.03 -12.12
N VAL A 121 -7.82 15.49 -10.90
CA VAL A 121 -7.92 16.29 -9.66
C VAL A 121 -6.72 17.25 -9.52
N ILE A 122 -5.54 16.81 -9.94
CA ILE A 122 -4.30 17.59 -9.95
C ILE A 122 -4.41 18.80 -10.89
N GLU A 123 -4.97 18.63 -12.09
CA GLU A 123 -5.19 19.74 -13.03
C GLU A 123 -6.10 20.82 -12.44
N GLU A 124 -7.21 20.42 -11.82
CA GLU A 124 -8.11 21.35 -11.13
C GLU A 124 -7.41 22.05 -9.96
N LEU A 125 -6.64 21.30 -9.15
CA LEU A 125 -5.87 21.86 -8.02
C LEU A 125 -4.84 22.89 -8.49
N ASN A 126 -4.15 22.65 -9.61
CA ASN A 126 -3.17 23.60 -10.14
C ASN A 126 -3.81 24.96 -10.48
N SER A 127 -5.04 24.97 -11.01
CA SER A 127 -5.78 26.21 -11.23
C SER A 127 -6.13 26.89 -9.90
N LEU A 128 -6.64 26.14 -8.93
CA LEU A 128 -7.02 26.68 -7.62
C LEU A 128 -5.81 27.23 -6.84
N PHE A 129 -4.63 26.61 -6.99
CA PHE A 129 -3.39 27.12 -6.40
C PHE A 129 -2.99 28.48 -6.98
N ALA A 130 -3.19 28.72 -8.28
CA ALA A 130 -2.87 30.02 -8.86
C ALA A 130 -3.73 31.16 -8.27
N ASP A 131 -5.01 30.89 -8.02
CA ASP A 131 -5.93 31.83 -7.37
C ASP A 131 -5.53 32.06 -5.91
N ALA A 132 -5.23 30.99 -5.18
CA ALA A 132 -4.78 31.06 -3.79
C ALA A 132 -3.42 31.76 -3.63
N ASP A 133 -2.50 31.60 -4.59
CA ASP A 133 -1.22 32.28 -4.63
C ASP A 133 -1.40 33.79 -4.84
N THR A 134 -2.33 34.18 -5.70
CA THR A 134 -2.69 35.59 -5.90
C THR A 134 -3.26 36.19 -4.62
N SER A 135 -4.19 35.49 -3.97
CA SER A 135 -4.74 35.86 -2.66
C SER A 135 -3.65 35.98 -1.58
N SER A 136 -2.69 35.05 -1.55
CA SER A 136 -1.56 35.06 -0.60
C SER A 136 -0.59 36.23 -0.81
N LYS A 137 -0.37 36.63 -2.07
CA LYS A 137 0.41 37.83 -2.39
C LYS A 137 -0.29 39.08 -1.89
N GLN A 138 -1.60 39.20 -2.10
CA GLN A 138 -2.40 40.32 -1.57
C GLN A 138 -2.31 40.38 -0.03
N LEU A 139 -2.47 39.25 0.66
CA LEU A 139 -2.30 39.17 2.10
C LEU A 139 -0.90 39.64 2.54
N THR A 140 0.14 39.23 1.83
CA THR A 140 1.53 39.66 2.12
C THR A 140 1.68 41.18 2.01
N THR A 141 1.10 41.81 0.98
CA THR A 141 1.11 43.27 0.81
C THR A 141 0.34 43.97 1.93
N ILE A 142 -0.86 43.49 2.28
CA ILE A 142 -1.67 44.04 3.39
C ILE A 142 -0.89 43.97 4.70
N LEU A 143 -0.28 42.82 4.98
CA LEU A 143 0.53 42.63 6.17
C LEU A 143 1.77 43.53 6.17
N HIS A 144 2.39 43.80 5.01
CA HIS A 144 3.52 44.72 4.86
C HIS A 144 3.16 46.16 5.22
N ASN A 145 2.00 46.62 4.75
CA ASN A 145 1.51 47.97 5.01
C ASN A 145 0.91 48.14 6.42
N GLU A 146 0.76 47.04 7.17
CA GLU A 146 0.11 47.00 8.49
C GLU A 146 -1.31 47.61 8.47
N ASP A 147 -2.00 47.46 7.33
CA ASP A 147 -3.32 48.02 7.09
C ASP A 147 -4.40 47.13 7.70
N ARG A 148 -4.82 47.48 8.92
CA ARG A 148 -5.84 46.75 9.66
C ARG A 148 -7.20 46.74 8.96
N LYS A 149 -7.58 47.82 8.27
CA LYS A 149 -8.87 47.89 7.59
C LYS A 149 -8.87 46.98 6.37
N ALA A 150 -7.83 47.04 5.56
CA ALA A 150 -7.66 46.15 4.42
C ALA A 150 -7.60 44.68 4.86
N LEU A 151 -6.93 44.38 5.97
CA LEU A 151 -6.88 43.02 6.52
C LEU A 151 -8.26 42.50 6.93
N ALA A 152 -9.07 43.34 7.60
CA ALA A 152 -10.43 42.98 7.99
C ALA A 152 -11.32 42.70 6.76
N GLU A 153 -11.25 43.56 5.75
CA GLU A 153 -12.00 43.38 4.49
C GLU A 153 -11.56 42.12 3.74
N PHE A 154 -10.25 41.88 3.66
CA PHE A 154 -9.68 40.69 3.02
C PHE A 154 -10.12 39.40 3.69
N VAL A 155 -10.02 39.32 5.03
CA VAL A 155 -10.46 38.16 5.82
C VAL A 155 -11.95 37.89 5.62
N GLN A 156 -12.78 38.94 5.53
CA GLN A 156 -14.23 38.79 5.39
C GLN A 156 -14.67 38.37 3.97
N LYS A 157 -14.00 38.86 2.91
CA LYS A 157 -14.51 38.76 1.54
C LYS A 157 -13.72 37.82 0.63
N GLU A 158 -12.41 37.76 0.78
CA GLU A 158 -11.51 37.15 -0.21
C GLU A 158 -10.78 35.92 0.33
N LEU A 159 -10.40 35.92 1.61
CA LEU A 159 -9.58 34.86 2.22
C LEU A 159 -10.20 33.47 2.00
N TYR A 160 -11.43 33.24 2.49
CA TYR A 160 -12.07 31.93 2.38
C TYR A 160 -12.49 31.58 0.94
N ARG A 161 -12.91 32.57 0.15
CA ARG A 161 -13.30 32.38 -1.26
C ARG A 161 -12.18 31.71 -2.07
N ASN A 162 -10.92 32.08 -1.79
CA ASN A 162 -9.78 31.60 -2.54
C ASN A 162 -9.07 30.40 -1.88
N ILE A 163 -9.34 30.12 -0.61
CA ILE A 163 -8.66 29.06 0.17
C ILE A 163 -9.53 27.81 0.34
N ASP A 164 -10.84 27.96 0.56
CA ASP A 164 -11.76 26.83 0.76
C ASP A 164 -11.82 25.90 -0.46
N PRO A 165 -11.83 26.38 -1.72
CA PRO A 165 -11.78 25.48 -2.87
C PRO A 165 -10.53 24.58 -2.86
N VAL A 166 -9.38 25.13 -2.47
CA VAL A 166 -8.12 24.40 -2.39
C VAL A 166 -8.19 23.31 -1.32
N THR A 167 -8.57 23.67 -0.08
CA THR A 167 -8.63 22.71 1.04
C THR A 167 -9.67 21.62 0.80
N ASN A 168 -10.82 21.96 0.20
CA ASN A 168 -11.83 20.98 -0.20
C ASN A 168 -11.32 20.01 -1.26
N LYS A 169 -10.63 20.50 -2.28
CA LYS A 169 -10.11 19.65 -3.36
C LYS A 169 -8.93 18.79 -2.89
N LEU A 170 -8.07 19.31 -2.02
CA LEU A 170 -7.06 18.51 -1.30
C LEU A 170 -7.70 17.42 -0.45
N GLY A 171 -8.83 17.72 0.21
CA GLY A 171 -9.63 16.73 0.94
C GLY A 171 -10.16 15.62 0.04
N ALA A 172 -10.63 15.95 -1.17
CA ALA A 172 -11.06 14.94 -2.15
C ALA A 172 -9.90 14.04 -2.59
N LEU A 173 -8.71 14.61 -2.82
CA LEU A 173 -7.50 13.87 -3.17
C LEU A 173 -7.03 12.97 -2.01
N PHE A 174 -7.12 13.46 -0.77
CA PHE A 174 -6.86 12.66 0.43
C PHE A 174 -7.79 11.44 0.53
N GLN A 175 -9.09 11.62 0.27
CA GLN A 175 -10.05 10.50 0.26
C GLN A 175 -9.77 9.49 -0.86
N MET A 176 -9.25 9.96 -2.00
CA MET A 176 -8.81 9.08 -3.09
C MET A 176 -7.65 8.19 -2.64
N GLN A 177 -6.64 8.78 -1.99
CA GLN A 177 -5.48 8.05 -1.45
C GLN A 177 -5.89 6.97 -0.44
N ILE A 178 -6.84 7.25 0.46
CA ILE A 178 -7.39 6.26 1.40
C ILE A 178 -8.10 5.12 0.68
N ARG A 179 -8.84 5.42 -0.38
CA ARG A 179 -9.55 4.42 -1.19
C ARG A 179 -8.56 3.50 -1.92
N VAL A 180 -7.56 4.05 -2.59
CA VAL A 180 -6.52 3.27 -3.29
C VAL A 180 -5.75 2.40 -2.30
N ALA A 181 -5.37 2.92 -1.13
CA ALA A 181 -4.73 2.13 -0.09
C ALA A 181 -5.59 0.93 0.37
N LYS A 182 -6.91 1.12 0.48
CA LYS A 182 -7.86 0.05 0.80
C LYS A 182 -7.93 -0.99 -0.31
N GLU A 183 -7.96 -0.59 -1.57
CA GLU A 183 -8.00 -1.49 -2.73
C GLU A 183 -6.73 -2.36 -2.80
N VAL A 184 -5.55 -1.76 -2.61
CA VAL A 184 -4.28 -2.49 -2.50
C VAL A 184 -4.36 -3.51 -1.36
N ARG A 185 -4.75 -3.10 -0.17
CA ARG A 185 -4.87 -4.02 0.99
C ARG A 185 -5.86 -5.17 0.74
N ASP A 186 -7.02 -4.87 0.17
CA ASP A 186 -8.07 -5.86 -0.03
C ASP A 186 -7.69 -6.85 -1.14
N SER A 187 -6.98 -6.41 -2.18
CA SER A 187 -6.38 -7.29 -3.20
C SER A 187 -5.29 -8.21 -2.63
N GLU A 188 -4.40 -7.70 -1.76
CA GLU A 188 -3.38 -8.49 -1.06
C GLU A 188 -4.00 -9.57 -0.16
N LYS A 189 -5.11 -9.24 0.53
CA LYS A 189 -5.86 -10.23 1.34
C LYS A 189 -6.46 -11.34 0.49
N LEU A 190 -7.00 -11.02 -0.68
CA LEU A 190 -7.55 -12.03 -1.60
C LEU A 190 -6.45 -12.97 -2.11
N ARG A 191 -5.29 -12.41 -2.51
CA ARG A 191 -4.12 -13.18 -2.93
C ARG A 191 -3.61 -14.10 -1.83
N TYR A 192 -3.51 -13.60 -0.60
CA TYR A 192 -3.13 -14.41 0.56
C TYR A 192 -4.10 -15.57 0.82
N LYS A 193 -5.42 -15.31 0.80
CA LYS A 193 -6.45 -16.35 1.00
C LYS A 193 -6.38 -17.42 -0.09
N PHE A 194 -6.29 -17.02 -1.36
CA PHE A 194 -6.18 -17.96 -2.47
C PHE A 194 -4.95 -18.86 -2.32
N SER A 195 -3.81 -18.28 -1.99
CA SER A 195 -2.57 -19.00 -1.71
C SER A 195 -2.68 -19.97 -0.54
N LEU A 196 -3.36 -19.58 0.54
CA LEU A 196 -3.59 -20.45 1.68
C LEU A 196 -4.49 -21.63 1.31
N THR A 197 -5.58 -21.39 0.60
CA THR A 197 -6.49 -22.44 0.10
C THR A 197 -5.79 -23.41 -0.84
N LEU A 198 -4.99 -22.92 -1.78
CA LEU A 198 -4.22 -23.76 -2.70
C LEU A 198 -3.18 -24.59 -1.96
N GLY A 199 -2.51 -23.99 -0.97
CA GLY A 199 -1.53 -24.66 -0.11
C GLY A 199 -2.16 -25.77 0.73
N THR A 200 -3.29 -25.49 1.40
CA THR A 200 -3.99 -26.50 2.21
C THR A 200 -4.56 -27.62 1.35
N ALA A 201 -5.16 -27.31 0.20
CA ALA A 201 -5.66 -28.32 -0.74
C ALA A 201 -4.54 -29.26 -1.21
N SER A 202 -3.35 -28.72 -1.50
CA SER A 202 -2.19 -29.52 -1.91
C SER A 202 -1.66 -30.43 -0.80
N ILE A 203 -1.67 -29.97 0.46
CA ILE A 203 -1.32 -30.79 1.63
C ILE A 203 -2.31 -31.94 1.79
N VAL A 204 -3.61 -31.65 1.74
CA VAL A 204 -4.67 -32.65 1.86
C VAL A 204 -4.55 -33.69 0.73
N LEU A 205 -4.36 -33.25 -0.51
CA LEU A 205 -4.15 -34.15 -1.66
C LEU A 205 -2.91 -35.04 -1.47
N SER A 206 -1.82 -34.49 -0.94
CA SER A 206 -0.59 -35.26 -0.67
C SER A 206 -0.80 -36.35 0.38
N ILE A 207 -1.55 -36.04 1.45
CA ILE A 207 -1.89 -37.01 2.49
C ILE A 207 -2.79 -38.10 1.91
N ILE A 208 -3.79 -37.75 1.09
CA ILE A 208 -4.68 -38.71 0.42
C ILE A 208 -3.89 -39.64 -0.50
N LEU A 209 -3.00 -39.08 -1.35
CA LEU A 209 -2.16 -39.89 -2.24
C LEU A 209 -1.24 -40.82 -1.44
N CYS A 210 -0.62 -40.32 -0.36
CA CYS A 210 0.23 -41.13 0.52
C CYS A 210 -0.56 -42.29 1.15
N THR A 211 -1.77 -42.05 1.66
CA THR A 211 -2.60 -43.08 2.28
C THR A 211 -3.07 -44.14 1.26
N ILE A 212 -3.51 -43.73 0.06
CA ILE A 212 -3.88 -44.65 -1.02
C ILE A 212 -2.70 -45.57 -1.37
N ILE A 213 -1.51 -45.00 -1.52
CA ILE A 213 -0.31 -45.75 -1.89
C ILE A 213 0.06 -46.77 -0.79
N VAL A 214 -0.04 -46.39 0.50
CA VAL A 214 0.19 -47.29 1.63
C VAL A 214 -0.84 -48.43 1.67
N LEU A 215 -2.13 -48.13 1.42
CA LEU A 215 -3.20 -49.14 1.39
C LEU A 215 -3.02 -50.13 0.23
N GLN A 216 -2.72 -49.65 -0.97
CA GLN A 216 -2.44 -50.51 -2.13
C GLN A 216 -1.26 -51.45 -1.85
N ARG A 217 -0.21 -50.96 -1.17
CA ARG A 217 0.91 -51.79 -0.74
C ARG A 217 0.51 -52.87 0.27
N LYS A 218 -0.32 -52.54 1.26
CA LYS A 218 -0.80 -53.52 2.25
C LYS A 218 -1.56 -54.64 1.54
N ARG A 219 -2.45 -54.30 0.61
CA ARG A 219 -3.23 -55.24 -0.21
C ARG A 219 -2.34 -56.11 -1.11
N TRP A 220 -1.32 -55.54 -1.74
CA TRP A 220 -0.42 -56.32 -2.61
C TRP A 220 0.42 -57.33 -1.84
N ARG A 221 0.86 -56.98 -0.62
CA ARG A 221 1.56 -57.92 0.27
C ARG A 221 0.68 -59.08 0.68
N THR A 222 -0.53 -58.80 1.16
CA THR A 222 -1.46 -59.87 1.57
C THR A 222 -1.79 -60.83 0.43
N LEU A 223 -1.86 -60.34 -0.81
CA LEU A 223 -2.08 -61.19 -2.00
C LEU A 223 -0.87 -62.06 -2.36
N MET A 224 0.36 -61.56 -2.18
CA MET A 224 1.58 -62.34 -2.40
C MET A 224 1.84 -63.35 -1.29
N ASP A 225 1.47 -63.04 -0.05
CA ASP A 225 1.62 -63.95 1.10
C ASP A 225 0.57 -65.08 1.06
N SER A 226 -0.52 -64.92 0.31
CA SER A 226 -1.58 -65.93 0.11
C SER A 226 -1.38 -66.85 -1.11
N LEU A 227 -0.31 -66.64 -1.90
CA LEU A 227 0.07 -67.42 -3.09
C LEU A 227 1.30 -68.29 -2.79
#